data_AF-A0A2V9J8M6-F1
#
_entry.id   AF-A0A2V9J8M6-F1
#
_cell.length_a   1.000
_cell.length_b   1.000
_cell.length_c   1.000
_cell.angle_alpha   90.00
_cell.angle_beta   90.00
_cell.angle_gamma   90.00
#
_symmetry.space_group_name_H-M   'P 1'
#
loop_
_entity.id
_entity.type
_entity.pdbx_description
1 polymer ?
#
loop_
_entity_poly.entity_id
_entity_poly.type
_entity_poly.pdbx_seq_one_letter_code
_entity_poly.pdbx_strand_id
1 'polypeptide(L)'
;TAISGGPKLELKTCSRWPELQDCGQDCLRQIELSPEECLVRNILADWYRDKKCVYCGKPIGEIDWLENRPALKNPQGLTVQCNEIPPELLPDVLSTHLPVCFDCHVAERFRRLYPDLVVDRTWKTEVHRGAK
;
A
#
# COMPACT_ATOMS: atom_id res chain seq x y z
N THR A 1 -36.20 18.59 -20.69
CA THR A 1 -34.86 18.81 -20.08
C THR A 1 -34.70 17.80 -18.97
N ALA A 2 -33.88 16.76 -19.15
CA ALA A 2 -33.69 15.73 -18.14
C ALA A 2 -32.67 16.21 -17.09
N ILE A 3 -33.06 16.18 -15.82
CA ILE A 3 -32.18 16.47 -14.68
C ILE A 3 -31.48 15.16 -14.33
N SER A 4 -30.30 14.92 -14.87
CA SER A 4 -29.40 13.87 -14.41
C SER A 4 -28.61 14.40 -13.21
N GLY A 5 -29.31 14.61 -12.09
CA GLY A 5 -28.67 14.85 -10.80
C GLY A 5 -28.40 13.50 -10.14
N GLY A 6 -27.18 12.98 -10.27
CA GLY A 6 -26.75 11.84 -9.48
C GLY A 6 -26.87 12.13 -7.97
N PRO A 7 -26.89 11.10 -7.10
CA PRO A 7 -26.95 11.31 -5.66
C PRO A 7 -25.76 12.17 -5.22
N LYS A 8 -26.05 13.35 -4.66
CA LYS A 8 -25.05 14.26 -4.11
C LYS A 8 -24.44 13.62 -2.88
N LEU A 9 -23.11 13.51 -2.84
CA LEU A 9 -22.39 12.93 -1.71
C LEU A 9 -22.29 13.97 -0.61
N GLU A 10 -22.85 13.68 0.58
CA GLU A 10 -22.86 14.61 1.70
C GLU A 10 -22.21 13.97 2.95
N LEU A 11 -21.30 14.72 3.59
CA LEU A 11 -20.69 14.30 4.85
C LEU A 11 -21.61 14.61 6.03
N LYS A 12 -21.94 13.59 6.82
CA LYS A 12 -22.67 13.78 8.08
C LYS A 12 -21.76 14.22 9.23
N THR A 13 -20.55 13.67 9.29
CA THR A 13 -19.53 13.95 10.31
C THR A 13 -18.13 13.82 9.71
N CYS A 14 -17.17 14.62 10.19
CA CYS A 14 -15.77 14.50 9.83
C CYS A 14 -14.89 14.66 11.07
N SER A 15 -14.04 13.67 11.36
CA SER A 15 -13.08 13.73 12.47
C SER A 15 -12.01 14.81 12.29
N ARG A 16 -11.80 15.32 11.06
CA ARG A 16 -10.79 16.34 10.74
C ARG A 16 -11.31 17.78 10.80
N TRP A 17 -12.61 18.00 11.06
CA TRP A 17 -13.17 19.35 11.21
C TRP A 17 -12.54 20.19 12.35
N PRO A 18 -12.18 19.62 13.51
CA PRO A 18 -11.52 20.41 14.56
C PRO A 18 -10.12 20.90 14.15
N GLU A 19 -9.42 20.11 13.32
CA GLU A 19 -8.04 20.35 12.89
C GLU A 19 -7.94 21.35 11.72
N LEU A 20 -9.02 21.50 10.93
CA LEU A 20 -9.09 22.33 9.73
C LEU A 20 -10.42 23.11 9.76
N GLN A 21 -10.55 24.09 10.66
CA GLN A 21 -11.77 24.91 10.89
C GLN A 21 -12.43 25.52 9.64
N ASP A 22 -11.79 25.40 8.46
CA ASP A 22 -12.31 25.77 7.13
C ASP A 22 -12.08 24.63 6.10
N CYS A 23 -12.60 23.44 6.39
CA CYS A 23 -12.44 22.27 5.51
C CYS A 23 -13.33 22.43 4.27
N GLY A 24 -12.72 22.70 3.11
CA GLY A 24 -13.39 22.87 1.81
C GLY A 24 -14.07 21.61 1.24
N GLN A 25 -13.96 20.46 1.91
CA GLN A 25 -14.55 19.18 1.53
C GLN A 25 -14.19 18.73 0.09
N ASP A 26 -13.03 19.13 -0.44
CA ASP A 26 -12.59 18.79 -1.79
C ASP A 26 -12.49 17.26 -2.03
N CYS A 27 -12.27 16.49 -0.96
CA CYS A 27 -12.32 15.03 -1.02
C CYS A 27 -13.68 14.49 -1.47
N LEU A 28 -14.80 15.15 -1.16
CA LEU A 28 -16.12 14.73 -1.65
C LEU A 28 -16.23 14.92 -3.15
N ARG A 29 -15.75 16.06 -3.66
CA ARG A 29 -15.74 16.33 -5.10
C ARG A 29 -14.87 15.31 -5.85
N GLN A 30 -13.74 14.89 -5.27
CA GLN A 30 -12.90 13.83 -5.86
C GLN A 30 -13.62 12.49 -5.93
N ILE A 31 -14.35 12.09 -4.87
CA ILE A 31 -15.13 10.85 -4.85
C ILE A 31 -16.28 10.92 -5.86
N GLU A 32 -16.97 12.05 -5.98
CA GLU A 32 -18.06 12.23 -6.96
C GLU A 32 -17.54 12.14 -8.41
N LEU A 33 -16.34 12.65 -8.69
CA LEU A 33 -15.74 12.63 -10.03
C LEU A 33 -15.16 11.26 -10.39
N SER A 34 -14.46 10.61 -9.45
CA SER A 34 -13.76 9.33 -9.68
C SER A 34 -13.91 8.37 -8.47
N PRO A 35 -15.11 7.78 -8.24
CA PRO A 35 -15.35 6.91 -7.08
C PRO A 35 -14.40 5.71 -7.03
N GLU A 36 -14.14 5.10 -8.18
CA GLU A 36 -13.28 3.92 -8.29
C GLU A 36 -11.81 4.27 -8.04
N GLU A 37 -11.31 5.41 -8.52
CA GLU A 37 -9.92 5.84 -8.30
C GLU A 37 -9.65 6.23 -6.85
N CYS A 38 -10.70 6.57 -6.10
CA CYS A 38 -10.62 6.86 -4.67
C CYS A 38 -10.60 5.59 -3.79
N LEU A 39 -10.84 4.40 -4.36
CA LEU A 39 -10.76 3.16 -3.59
C LEU A 39 -9.29 2.85 -3.27
N VAL A 40 -8.98 2.68 -1.99
CA VAL A 40 -7.63 2.36 -1.48
C VAL A 40 -6.98 1.20 -2.26
N ARG A 41 -7.75 0.17 -2.62
CA ARG A 41 -7.29 -0.96 -3.44
C ARG A 41 -6.78 -0.53 -4.82
N ASN A 42 -7.45 0.43 -5.47
CA ASN A 42 -7.09 0.89 -6.82
C ASN A 42 -5.87 1.81 -6.73
N ILE A 43 -5.82 2.71 -5.75
CA ILE A 43 -4.64 3.56 -5.47
C ILE A 43 -3.40 2.70 -5.25
N LEU A 44 -3.51 1.66 -4.43
CA LEU A 44 -2.41 0.73 -4.18
C LEU A 44 -2.06 -0.08 -5.44
N ALA A 45 -3.05 -0.62 -6.16
CA ALA A 45 -2.82 -1.35 -7.40
C ALA A 45 -2.01 -0.52 -8.40
N ASP A 46 -2.39 0.74 -8.58
CA ASP A 46 -1.69 1.66 -9.48
C ASP A 46 -0.30 2.00 -8.99
N TRP A 47 -0.12 2.22 -7.68
CA TRP A 47 1.21 2.44 -7.11
C TRP A 47 2.12 1.24 -7.34
N TYR A 48 1.62 0.00 -7.25
CA TYR A 48 2.42 -1.21 -7.43
C TYR A 48 2.69 -1.61 -8.89
N ARG A 49 1.91 -1.11 -9.85
CA ARG A 49 1.86 -1.57 -11.26
C ARG A 49 3.23 -1.80 -11.90
N ASP A 50 4.16 -0.87 -11.74
CA ASP A 50 5.50 -0.93 -12.35
C ASP A 50 6.64 -1.13 -11.32
N LYS A 51 6.28 -1.52 -10.09
CA LYS A 51 7.22 -1.68 -8.99
C LYS A 51 7.70 -3.11 -8.84
N LYS A 52 8.96 -3.23 -8.43
CA LYS A 52 9.61 -4.50 -8.08
C LYS A 52 9.82 -4.58 -6.59
N CYS A 53 9.60 -5.76 -6.01
CA CYS A 53 9.86 -6.00 -4.59
C CYS A 53 11.33 -5.70 -4.26
N VAL A 54 11.57 -4.89 -3.22
CA VAL A 54 12.91 -4.49 -2.79
C VAL A 54 13.78 -5.69 -2.35
N TYR A 55 13.16 -6.79 -1.91
CA TYR A 55 13.88 -7.96 -1.41
C TYR A 55 14.22 -8.97 -2.52
N CYS A 56 13.24 -9.37 -3.32
CA CYS A 56 13.44 -10.43 -4.33
C CYS A 56 13.65 -9.89 -5.75
N GLY A 57 13.46 -8.59 -5.99
CA GLY A 57 13.58 -7.96 -7.30
C GLY A 57 12.50 -8.34 -8.32
N LYS A 58 11.54 -9.20 -7.95
CA LYS A 58 10.45 -9.62 -8.84
C LYS A 58 9.38 -8.51 -8.95
N PRO A 59 8.73 -8.35 -10.12
CA PRO A 59 7.52 -7.54 -10.23
C PRO A 59 6.46 -8.03 -9.25
N ILE A 60 5.71 -7.11 -8.64
CA ILE A 60 4.64 -7.48 -7.68
C ILE A 60 3.37 -7.95 -8.40
N GLY A 61 3.23 -7.66 -9.69
CA GLY A 61 2.18 -8.23 -10.54
C GLY A 61 0.78 -7.76 -10.15
N GLU A 62 -0.23 -8.51 -10.58
CA GLU A 62 -1.61 -8.28 -10.17
C GLU A 62 -1.79 -8.63 -8.70
N ILE A 63 -2.41 -7.73 -7.94
CA ILE A 63 -2.56 -7.89 -6.50
C ILE A 63 -3.79 -8.73 -6.18
N ASP A 64 -3.55 -9.87 -5.54
CA ASP A 64 -4.59 -10.64 -4.87
C ASP A 64 -4.99 -9.93 -3.56
N TRP A 65 -6.13 -9.26 -3.59
CA TRP A 65 -6.69 -8.53 -2.46
C TRP A 65 -7.36 -9.44 -1.42
N LEU A 66 -7.54 -10.73 -1.68
CA LEU A 66 -8.19 -11.65 -0.75
C LEU A 66 -7.17 -12.32 0.17
N GLU A 67 -6.15 -12.95 -0.41
CA GLU A 67 -5.23 -13.83 0.33
C GLU A 67 -3.84 -13.21 0.46
N ASN A 68 -3.26 -12.71 -0.64
CA ASN A 68 -1.82 -12.41 -0.74
C ASN A 68 -1.53 -10.92 -0.89
N ARG A 69 -2.05 -10.10 0.03
CA ARG A 69 -1.86 -8.64 -0.01
C ARG A 69 -0.39 -8.25 0.17
N PRO A 70 0.19 -7.42 -0.70
CA PRO A 70 1.56 -6.97 -0.56
C PRO A 70 1.76 -6.05 0.66
N ALA A 71 3.00 -5.66 0.87
CA ALA A 71 3.42 -4.85 1.99
C ALA A 71 4.36 -3.72 1.57
N LEU A 72 4.55 -2.75 2.45
CA LEU A 72 5.49 -1.67 2.27
C LEU A 72 6.57 -1.74 3.34
N LYS A 73 7.80 -1.40 2.97
CA LYS A 73 8.94 -1.29 3.88
C LYS A 73 9.18 0.18 4.22
N ASN A 74 9.10 0.50 5.50
CA ASN A 74 9.35 1.84 6.00
C ASN A 74 10.86 2.20 5.99
N PRO A 75 11.22 3.48 6.13
CA PRO A 75 12.62 3.92 6.19
C PRO A 75 13.44 3.27 7.32
N GLN A 76 12.78 2.86 8.42
CA GLN A 76 13.40 2.15 9.54
C GLN A 76 13.66 0.66 9.25
N GLY A 77 13.25 0.18 8.08
CA GLY A 77 13.49 -1.18 7.62
C GLY A 77 12.37 -2.17 7.93
N LEU A 78 11.28 -1.73 8.55
CA LEU A 78 10.16 -2.59 8.93
C LEU A 78 9.11 -2.71 7.83
N THR A 79 8.60 -3.92 7.62
CA THR A 79 7.49 -4.16 6.68
C THR A 79 6.13 -4.09 7.35
N VAL A 80 5.17 -3.41 6.72
CA VAL A 80 3.76 -3.30 7.12
C VAL A 80 2.85 -3.73 5.97
N GLN A 81 1.86 -4.60 6.23
CA GLN A 81 0.97 -5.09 5.18
C GLN A 81 -0.04 -4.00 4.77
N CYS A 82 -0.46 -3.95 3.51
CA CYS A 82 -1.32 -2.88 2.99
C CYS A 82 -2.65 -2.69 3.75
N ASN A 83 -3.22 -3.75 4.32
CA ASN A 83 -4.44 -3.71 5.14
C ASN A 83 -4.23 -3.18 6.56
N GLU A 84 -2.98 -3.10 7.04
CA GLU A 84 -2.60 -2.57 8.34
C GLU A 84 -2.35 -1.05 8.26
N ILE A 85 -2.36 -0.46 7.06
CA ILE A 85 -2.12 0.98 6.84
C ILE A 85 -3.46 1.74 6.89
N PRO A 86 -3.62 2.71 7.81
CA PRO A 86 -4.77 3.60 7.80
C PRO A 86 -4.85 4.37 6.47
N PRO A 87 -6.02 4.46 5.81
CA PRO A 87 -6.17 5.15 4.53
C PRO A 87 -5.65 6.61 4.53
N GLU A 88 -5.80 7.31 5.65
CA GLU A 88 -5.35 8.69 5.84
C GLU A 88 -3.82 8.86 5.80
N LEU A 89 -3.05 7.80 6.11
CA LEU A 89 -1.60 7.80 6.04
C LEU A 89 -1.07 7.31 4.70
N LEU A 90 -1.95 6.83 3.82
CA LEU A 90 -1.55 6.21 2.56
C LEU A 90 -0.71 7.12 1.66
N PRO A 91 -1.02 8.42 1.45
CA PRO A 91 -0.18 9.29 0.64
C PRO A 91 1.27 9.42 1.16
N ASP A 92 1.42 9.59 2.47
CA ASP A 92 2.73 9.71 3.12
C ASP A 92 3.49 8.39 3.07
N VAL A 93 2.80 7.27 3.30
CA VAL A 93 3.40 5.93 3.21
C VAL A 93 3.86 5.64 1.78
N LEU A 94 3.05 5.92 0.77
CA LEU A 94 3.38 5.67 -0.64
C LEU A 94 4.52 6.56 -1.17
N SER A 95 4.76 7.73 -0.56
CA SER A 95 5.88 8.61 -0.93
C SER A 95 7.21 8.24 -0.26
N THR A 96 7.17 7.57 0.89
CA THR A 96 8.35 7.30 1.72
C THR A 96 8.78 5.83 1.75
N HIS A 97 7.86 4.90 1.49
CA HIS A 97 8.11 3.47 1.66
C HIS A 97 8.49 2.76 0.36
N LEU A 98 9.15 1.61 0.52
CA LEU A 98 9.56 0.76 -0.59
C LEU A 98 8.58 -0.42 -0.77
N PRO A 99 8.36 -0.87 -2.02
CA PRO A 99 7.46 -1.98 -2.33
C PRO A 99 7.99 -3.34 -1.85
N VAL A 100 7.12 -4.16 -1.25
CA VAL A 100 7.42 -5.53 -0.79
C VAL A 100 6.31 -6.49 -1.22
N CYS A 101 6.67 -7.62 -1.85
CA CYS A 101 5.68 -8.66 -2.16
C CYS A 101 5.25 -9.42 -0.90
N PHE A 102 4.09 -10.07 -0.95
CA PHE A 102 3.54 -10.83 0.17
C PHE A 102 4.53 -11.87 0.74
N ASP A 103 5.14 -12.69 -0.11
CA ASP A 103 6.10 -13.73 0.34
C ASP A 103 7.28 -13.13 1.11
N CYS A 104 7.84 -12.03 0.61
CA CYS A 104 8.95 -11.36 1.28
C CYS A 104 8.49 -10.69 2.58
N HIS A 105 7.27 -10.15 2.64
CA HIS A 105 6.70 -9.63 3.88
C HIS A 105 6.58 -10.74 4.95
N VAL A 106 6.01 -11.89 4.59
CA VAL A 106 5.87 -13.02 5.50
C VAL A 106 7.24 -13.49 5.99
N ALA A 107 8.21 -13.63 5.08
CA ALA A 107 9.57 -14.02 5.43
C ALA A 107 10.25 -13.01 6.38
N GLU A 108 10.18 -11.72 6.10
CA GLU A 108 10.79 -10.67 6.95
C GLU A 108 10.09 -10.56 8.30
N ARG A 109 8.76 -10.67 8.33
CA ARG A 109 7.99 -10.70 9.57
C ARG A 109 8.37 -11.90 10.42
N PHE A 110 8.53 -13.08 9.81
CA PHE A 110 9.00 -14.28 10.51
C PHE A 110 10.41 -14.11 11.05
N ARG A 111 11.35 -13.61 10.24
CA ARG A 111 12.74 -13.36 10.68
C ARG A 111 12.82 -12.42 11.88
N ARG A 112 11.99 -11.37 11.89
CA ARG A 112 11.93 -10.41 13.00
C ARG A 112 11.34 -11.02 14.27
N LEU A 113 10.27 -11.80 14.15
CA LEU A 113 9.53 -12.32 15.31
C LEU A 113 10.18 -13.57 15.91
N TYR A 114 10.84 -14.39 15.09
CA TYR A 114 11.41 -15.67 15.49
C TYR A 114 12.84 -15.84 14.96
N PRO A 115 13.78 -14.94 15.31
CA PRO A 115 15.13 -14.94 14.75
C PRO A 115 15.88 -16.26 15.02
N ASP A 116 15.67 -16.88 16.18
CA ASP A 116 16.34 -18.13 16.57
C ASP A 116 15.88 -19.35 15.73
N LEU A 117 14.76 -19.23 15.02
CA LEU A 117 14.24 -20.27 14.13
C LEU A 117 14.66 -20.08 12.66
N VAL A 118 15.39 -19.00 12.36
CA VAL A 118 15.86 -18.70 11.01
C VAL A 118 17.21 -19.37 10.78
N VAL A 119 17.32 -20.06 9.64
CA VAL A 119 18.59 -20.61 9.17
C VAL A 119 18.93 -19.98 7.83
N ASP A 120 19.99 -19.18 7.80
CA ASP A 120 20.49 -18.58 6.56
C ASP A 120 21.32 -19.58 5.77
N ARG A 121 20.90 -19.82 4.53
CA ARG A 121 21.62 -20.70 3.59
C ARG A 121 22.64 -19.88 2.81
N THR A 122 23.88 -19.91 3.27
CA THR A 122 24.99 -19.09 2.73
C THR A 122 25.37 -19.37 1.27
N TRP A 123 25.06 -20.56 0.74
CA TRP A 123 25.45 -21.00 -0.60
C TRP A 123 24.60 -20.45 -1.76
N LYS A 124 23.45 -19.82 -1.48
CA LYS A 124 22.59 -19.22 -2.54
C LYS A 124 22.97 -17.78 -2.90
N THR A 125 23.77 -17.12 -2.05
CA THR A 125 24.22 -15.72 -2.23
C THR A 125 25.14 -15.53 -3.44
N GLU A 126 25.78 -16.61 -3.92
CA GLU A 126 26.72 -16.58 -5.04
C GLU A 126 26.02 -16.58 -6.41
N VAL A 127 24.84 -17.21 -6.53
CA VAL A 127 24.14 -17.37 -7.81
C VAL A 127 23.55 -16.05 -8.34
N HIS A 128 23.22 -15.10 -7.46
CA HIS A 128 22.70 -13.78 -7.88
C HIS A 128 23.79 -12.73 -8.14
N ARG A 129 25.06 -13.01 -7.81
CA ARG A 129 26.18 -12.09 -8.03
C ARG A 129 26.91 -12.33 -9.36
N GLY A 130 26.58 -13.43 -10.06
CA GLY A 130 27.18 -13.83 -11.35
C GLY A 130 26.38 -13.47 -12.60
N ALA A 131 25.25 -12.77 -12.47
CA ALA A 131 24.50 -12.23 -13.61
C ALA A 131 24.67 -10.70 -13.62
N LYS A 132 25.87 -10.24 -13.98
CA LYS A 132 26.15 -8.85 -14.33
C LYS A 132 26.83 -8.80 -15.69
#